data_AF-A0A3M1QL12-F1
#
_entry.id   AF-A0A3M1QL12-F1
#
_cell.length_a   1.000
_cell.length_b   1.000
_cell.length_c   1.000
_cell.angle_alpha   90.00
_cell.angle_beta   90.00
_cell.angle_gamma   90.00
#
_symmetry.space_group_name_H-M   'P 1'
#
loop_
_entity.id
_entity.type
_entity.pdbx_description
1 polymer ?
#
loop_
_entity_poly.entity_id
_entity_poly.type
_entity_poly.pdbx_seq_one_letter_code
_entity_poly.pdbx_strand_id
1 'polypeptide(L)'
;MPRTAHPRLISALALLLALGAAACDVVQNGSGADIGTEPTPTVTVASFDPTTAAFEAFLSGSAAQPMPLPSDLLFAGSTDGTLNLPLSDPESPIAGPVASVNTLDGFSTVSPITIPFTGDLDTAALEGHLLVIDVTAPGGVPGASFGSQPAVTRSFDTTTHTLTLTPTVPLHDASRYLVVLYGDLEDTDGNPVVPSTTFTFTKADGPLFEGDPAAPTAVRSAILQAQLAAGLLDAEGLADLEALRQAYQPLYQLLEETLPGAGAIPAPIPRESVILAFTYTTQTILDQAAALRAAVEALPGGPGAGGLQVSAVFSPQVLAGSLPDVSHLKAVVTGTFASADFRTDRTTGSFVTAAGSASLTTAAGTAQPASQSIQELQFTLFLPQQPQPAPVVVFQHGITADRSASFAVADTLASIGYATLAIDLPLHGSRTPDPVDENGDPVPLMQELAPGVSVVPLFVDAANSGTSTSGPFINLQSLLTTRDSVRQAWADLWQLVAAVEASAGSLDADLPSANPAAWSGDGTPDITDQGMVFIGHSLGSIVGVGFLAEEPAISRALLSSGGSALANLLQNSPTFGPVIDQGLADATGGTVVPGTTAYSLFFLLAQTVVD
;
A
#
# COMPACT_ATOMS: atom_id res chain seq x y z
N MET A 1 -20.63 12.32 35.85
CA MET A 1 -21.19 13.38 34.99
C MET A 1 -20.15 13.64 33.91
N PRO A 2 -20.41 13.22 32.65
CA PRO A 2 -19.43 13.30 31.58
C PRO A 2 -19.39 14.72 31.01
N ARG A 3 -18.19 15.28 30.84
CA ARG A 3 -17.97 16.45 30.00
C ARG A 3 -17.92 15.98 28.55
N THR A 4 -18.85 16.49 27.76
CA THR A 4 -18.92 16.35 26.30
C THR A 4 -17.68 16.96 25.67
N ALA A 5 -16.87 16.15 24.99
CA ALA A 5 -15.84 16.63 24.06
C ALA A 5 -16.53 17.03 22.74
N HIS A 6 -16.19 18.22 22.24
CA HIS A 6 -16.73 18.79 21.01
C HIS A 6 -16.16 18.04 19.79
N PRO A 7 -16.99 17.47 18.90
CA PRO A 7 -16.56 16.97 17.60
C PRO A 7 -16.71 18.07 16.53
N ARG A 8 -15.85 17.99 15.50
CA ARG A 8 -15.75 18.81 14.27
C ARG A 8 -14.68 19.91 14.34
N LEU A 9 -13.55 19.69 13.65
CA LEU A 9 -12.72 20.78 13.14
C LEU A 9 -13.56 21.51 12.08
N ILE A 10 -13.97 22.76 12.37
CA ILE A 10 -14.92 23.55 11.59
C ILE A 10 -14.23 24.32 10.46
N SER A 11 -15.05 24.59 9.44
CA SER A 11 -14.85 25.37 8.23
C SER A 11 -14.45 26.84 8.48
N ALA A 12 -13.32 27.27 7.89
CA ALA A 12 -13.15 28.52 7.12
C ALA A 12 -11.66 28.92 7.02
N LEU A 13 -10.98 28.52 5.95
CA LEU A 13 -9.65 29.07 5.63
C LEU A 13 -9.37 29.14 4.12
N ALA A 14 -10.37 29.48 3.30
CA ALA A 14 -10.26 29.41 1.84
C ALA A 14 -9.61 30.64 1.16
N LEU A 15 -8.87 31.51 1.87
CA LEU A 15 -8.31 32.72 1.24
C LEU A 15 -6.96 33.18 1.83
N LEU A 16 -5.99 32.27 2.00
CA LEU A 16 -4.59 32.63 2.31
C LEU A 16 -3.71 32.84 1.07
N LEU A 17 -4.11 32.30 -0.09
CA LEU A 17 -3.32 32.37 -1.33
C LEU A 17 -3.41 33.75 -2.04
N ALA A 18 -4.49 34.51 -1.86
CA ALA A 18 -4.74 35.71 -2.68
C ALA A 18 -3.97 36.97 -2.22
N LEU A 19 -3.39 37.00 -1.01
CA LEU A 19 -2.71 38.20 -0.47
C LEU A 19 -1.20 38.02 -0.25
N GLY A 20 -0.65 36.82 -0.45
CA GLY A 20 0.78 36.54 -0.25
C GLY A 20 1.70 37.36 -1.15
N ALA A 21 1.26 37.69 -2.38
CA ALA A 21 2.05 38.51 -3.31
C ALA A 21 2.13 40.00 -2.91
N ALA A 22 1.17 40.52 -2.13
CA ALA A 22 1.12 41.94 -1.77
C ALA A 22 1.79 42.27 -0.42
N ALA A 23 2.19 41.27 0.35
CA ALA A 23 2.65 41.46 1.74
C ALA A 23 4.17 41.50 1.92
N CYS A 24 4.96 41.43 0.83
CA CYS A 24 6.42 41.48 0.93
C CYS A 24 6.98 42.88 1.29
N ASP A 25 6.13 43.92 1.48
CA ASP A 25 6.60 45.30 1.64
C ASP A 25 6.09 46.05 2.90
N VAL A 26 5.77 45.34 4.00
CA VAL A 26 5.45 46.03 5.27
C VAL A 26 6.27 45.51 6.44
N VAL A 27 7.59 45.58 6.31
CA VAL A 27 8.52 45.71 7.44
C VAL A 27 9.58 46.76 7.11
N GLN A 28 9.20 48.03 6.95
CA GLN A 28 10.12 49.14 7.16
C GLN A 28 9.48 50.26 8.00
N ASN A 29 10.26 50.70 8.99
CA ASN A 29 9.93 51.74 9.95
C ASN A 29 9.46 53.04 9.27
N GLY A 30 8.32 53.54 9.76
CA GLY A 30 7.83 54.91 9.71
C GLY A 30 8.46 55.92 8.76
N SER A 31 7.77 56.21 7.65
CA SER A 31 7.42 57.56 7.21
C SER A 31 6.49 57.47 6.01
N GLY A 32 5.33 58.13 6.06
CA GLY A 32 4.38 58.15 4.94
C GLY A 32 4.94 58.90 3.73
N ALA A 33 5.54 58.17 2.81
CA ALA A 33 5.95 58.64 1.49
C ALA A 33 5.33 57.75 0.40
N ASP A 34 5.02 58.38 -0.74
CA ASP A 34 4.28 57.86 -1.90
C ASP A 34 4.44 56.37 -2.19
N ILE A 35 3.30 55.67 -2.27
CA ILE A 35 3.21 54.30 -2.81
C ILE A 35 3.22 54.44 -4.33
N GLY A 36 4.42 54.46 -4.92
CA GLY A 36 4.60 54.17 -6.33
C GLY A 36 4.10 52.75 -6.62
N THR A 37 3.37 52.59 -7.72
CA THR A 37 2.92 51.28 -8.22
C THR A 37 4.11 50.51 -8.80
N GLU A 38 5.06 50.12 -7.96
CA GLU A 38 6.03 49.09 -8.32
C GLU A 38 5.24 47.79 -8.60
N PRO A 39 5.48 47.09 -9.71
CA PRO A 39 4.85 45.80 -9.95
C PRO A 39 5.25 44.86 -8.81
N THR A 40 4.26 44.22 -8.20
CA THR A 40 4.51 43.21 -7.17
C THR A 40 5.48 42.17 -7.73
N PRO A 41 6.57 41.85 -7.00
CA PRO A 41 7.52 40.84 -7.48
C PRO A 41 6.76 39.54 -7.72
N THR A 42 6.95 38.97 -8.90
CA THR A 42 6.47 37.62 -9.21
C THR A 42 7.23 36.66 -8.29
N VAL A 43 6.51 35.78 -7.59
CA VAL A 43 7.09 34.77 -6.70
C VAL A 43 6.37 33.45 -6.92
N THR A 44 7.11 32.35 -6.77
CA THR A 44 6.53 31.01 -6.74
C THR A 44 6.33 30.60 -5.29
N VAL A 45 5.14 30.17 -4.91
CA VAL A 45 4.82 29.79 -3.53
C VAL A 45 4.82 28.29 -3.40
N ALA A 46 5.53 27.76 -2.39
CA ALA A 46 5.37 26.38 -1.96
C ALA A 46 4.03 26.25 -1.22
N SER A 47 3.07 25.55 -1.83
CA SER A 47 1.69 25.46 -1.37
C SER A 47 1.58 24.64 -0.10
N PHE A 48 0.96 25.25 0.92
CA PHE A 48 0.72 24.62 2.21
C PHE A 48 -0.52 25.25 2.86
N ASP A 49 -1.64 24.54 2.75
CA ASP A 49 -2.93 24.81 3.35
C ASP A 49 -3.44 23.50 3.97
N PRO A 50 -3.18 23.27 5.26
CA PRO A 50 -3.54 22.01 5.93
C PRO A 50 -4.99 21.97 6.42
N THR A 51 -5.86 22.86 5.93
CA THR A 51 -7.23 22.90 6.43
C THR A 51 -8.08 21.77 5.90
N THR A 52 -8.98 21.28 6.74
CA THR A 52 -9.99 20.29 6.39
C THR A 52 -10.74 20.67 5.12
N ALA A 53 -11.13 21.94 4.97
CA ALA A 53 -11.86 22.42 3.81
C ALA A 53 -11.03 22.38 2.51
N ALA A 54 -9.76 22.79 2.57
CA ALA A 54 -8.87 22.72 1.40
C ALA A 54 -8.60 21.27 1.00
N PHE A 55 -8.38 20.39 1.99
CA PHE A 55 -8.14 18.98 1.74
C PHE A 55 -9.40 18.23 1.26
N GLU A 56 -10.58 18.50 1.82
CA GLU A 56 -11.86 17.98 1.33
C GLU A 56 -12.12 18.41 -0.11
N ALA A 57 -11.82 19.66 -0.46
CA ALA A 57 -11.96 20.14 -1.84
C ALA A 57 -11.00 19.41 -2.79
N PHE A 58 -9.77 19.12 -2.35
CA PHE A 58 -8.80 18.33 -3.09
C PHE A 58 -9.25 16.89 -3.31
N LEU A 59 -9.71 16.22 -2.24
CA LEU A 59 -10.31 14.89 -2.32
C LEU A 59 -11.57 14.86 -3.19
N SER A 60 -12.30 15.96 -3.27
CA SER A 60 -13.47 16.11 -4.14
C SER A 60 -13.13 16.48 -5.59
N GLY A 61 -11.84 16.49 -5.97
CA GLY A 61 -11.38 16.63 -7.36
C GLY A 61 -10.82 18.00 -7.74
N SER A 62 -10.55 18.90 -6.78
CA SER A 62 -9.83 20.16 -7.07
C SER A 62 -8.45 19.89 -7.68
N ALA A 63 -8.08 20.64 -8.72
CA ALA A 63 -6.77 20.53 -9.36
C ALA A 63 -5.61 20.96 -8.46
N ALA A 64 -5.87 21.91 -7.55
CA ALA A 64 -4.85 22.44 -6.65
C ALA A 64 -4.66 21.50 -5.45
N GLN A 65 -3.52 20.80 -5.41
CA GLN A 65 -3.10 20.09 -4.20
C GLN A 65 -2.75 21.12 -3.11
N PRO A 66 -3.39 21.05 -1.93
CA PRO A 66 -3.33 22.13 -0.95
C PRO A 66 -2.05 22.10 -0.11
N MET A 67 -1.46 20.91 0.07
CA MET A 67 -0.27 20.69 0.89
C MET A 67 0.47 19.43 0.43
N PRO A 68 1.72 19.20 0.86
CA PRO A 68 2.46 17.99 0.50
C PRO A 68 1.77 16.69 0.91
N LEU A 69 1.97 15.65 0.10
CA LEU A 69 1.56 14.29 0.41
C LEU A 69 2.74 13.32 0.23
N PRO A 70 2.86 12.29 1.06
CA PRO A 70 2.14 12.05 2.31
C PRO A 70 2.45 13.10 3.41
N SER A 71 1.62 13.16 4.47
CA SER A 71 1.83 14.08 5.60
C SER A 71 1.23 13.57 6.91
N ASP A 72 1.97 13.70 8.02
CA ASP A 72 1.52 13.35 9.37
C ASP A 72 0.37 14.25 9.87
N LEU A 73 0.12 15.39 9.23
CA LEU A 73 -1.04 16.22 9.57
C LEU A 73 -2.36 15.49 9.32
N LEU A 74 -2.35 14.45 8.48
CA LEU A 74 -3.51 13.59 8.22
C LEU A 74 -3.79 12.59 9.34
N PHE A 75 -3.02 12.57 10.44
CA PHE A 75 -3.41 11.91 11.69
C PHE A 75 -4.22 12.83 12.62
N ALA A 76 -4.35 14.12 12.31
CA ALA A 76 -5.02 15.07 13.18
C ALA A 76 -6.47 14.63 13.47
N GLY A 77 -6.83 14.57 14.75
CA GLY A 77 -8.15 14.11 15.21
C GLY A 77 -8.32 12.59 15.32
N SER A 78 -7.33 11.80 14.91
CA SER A 78 -7.30 10.35 15.16
C SER A 78 -7.27 10.04 16.66
N THR A 79 -7.96 8.97 17.05
CA THR A 79 -8.06 8.54 18.47
C THR A 79 -7.47 7.15 18.73
N ASP A 80 -7.21 6.40 17.67
CA ASP A 80 -6.63 5.07 17.66
C ASP A 80 -5.23 5.07 16.99
N GLY A 81 -4.79 6.19 16.43
CA GLY A 81 -3.48 6.29 15.80
C GLY A 81 -3.45 5.83 14.34
N THR A 82 -4.61 5.67 13.71
CA THR A 82 -4.69 5.53 12.25
C THR A 82 -4.83 6.88 11.56
N LEU A 83 -4.64 6.90 10.24
CA LEU A 83 -4.90 8.06 9.39
C LEU A 83 -6.37 8.50 9.50
N ASN A 84 -6.58 9.80 9.34
CA ASN A 84 -7.88 10.47 9.47
C ASN A 84 -8.04 11.53 8.36
N LEU A 85 -8.00 11.07 7.10
CA LEU A 85 -8.24 11.93 5.95
C LEU A 85 -9.67 12.48 6.00
N PRO A 86 -9.86 13.80 5.89
CA PRO A 86 -11.17 14.42 6.00
C PRO A 86 -11.93 14.28 4.70
N LEU A 87 -12.96 13.43 4.67
CA LEU A 87 -13.92 13.35 3.57
C LEU A 87 -15.33 13.24 4.14
N SER A 88 -16.11 14.29 3.95
CA SER A 88 -17.46 14.41 4.50
C SER A 88 -18.56 13.87 3.59
N ASP A 89 -18.31 13.79 2.28
CA ASP A 89 -19.24 13.25 1.28
C ASP A 89 -19.09 11.72 1.16
N PRO A 90 -20.05 10.93 1.67
CA PRO A 90 -20.00 9.47 1.56
C PRO A 90 -20.24 8.97 0.14
N GLU A 91 -20.82 9.79 -0.75
CA GLU A 91 -21.07 9.45 -2.15
C GLU A 91 -19.90 9.84 -3.07
N SER A 92 -18.82 10.42 -2.50
CA SER A 92 -17.63 10.77 -3.26
C SER A 92 -17.06 9.53 -3.96
N PRO A 93 -16.66 9.64 -5.24
CA PRO A 93 -16.00 8.57 -5.99
C PRO A 93 -14.79 7.94 -5.33
N ILE A 94 -14.14 8.64 -4.39
CA ILE A 94 -12.98 8.15 -3.65
C ILE A 94 -13.28 7.85 -2.17
N ALA A 95 -14.56 7.81 -1.77
CA ALA A 95 -14.96 7.52 -0.39
C ALA A 95 -14.47 6.15 0.09
N GLY A 96 -14.59 5.11 -0.74
CA GLY A 96 -14.07 3.77 -0.43
C GLY A 96 -12.55 3.75 -0.20
N PRO A 97 -11.75 4.33 -1.11
CA PRO A 97 -10.31 4.51 -0.90
C PRO A 97 -9.93 5.28 0.36
N VAL A 98 -10.60 6.40 0.64
CA VAL A 98 -10.34 7.19 1.85
C VAL A 98 -10.69 6.40 3.11
N ALA A 99 -11.83 5.72 3.14
CA ALA A 99 -12.22 4.86 4.24
C ALA A 99 -11.20 3.74 4.49
N SER A 100 -10.63 3.18 3.43
CA SER A 100 -9.59 2.15 3.52
C SER A 100 -8.29 2.69 4.11
N VAL A 101 -7.81 3.84 3.62
CA VAL A 101 -6.59 4.49 4.12
C VAL A 101 -6.73 4.90 5.59
N ASN A 102 -7.93 5.30 6.02
CA ASN A 102 -8.19 5.67 7.42
C ASN A 102 -8.15 4.48 8.41
N THR A 103 -7.93 3.25 7.92
CA THR A 103 -7.65 2.07 8.77
C THR A 103 -6.16 1.81 9.01
N LEU A 104 -5.28 2.60 8.37
CA LEU A 104 -3.83 2.37 8.34
C LEU A 104 -3.11 3.29 9.32
N ASP A 105 -1.98 2.83 9.83
CA ASP A 105 -1.13 3.55 10.79
C ASP A 105 -0.03 4.39 10.12
N GLY A 106 -0.03 4.50 8.79
CA GLY A 106 0.98 5.21 8.03
C GLY A 106 0.74 5.16 6.53
N PHE A 107 1.71 5.68 5.79
CA PHE A 107 1.72 5.75 4.33
C PHE A 107 2.60 4.65 3.73
N SER A 108 2.45 4.42 2.41
CA SER A 108 3.25 3.46 1.65
C SER A 108 4.76 3.71 1.78
N THR A 109 5.53 2.62 1.75
CA THR A 109 7.00 2.65 1.74
C THR A 109 7.58 2.93 0.35
N VAL A 110 6.76 2.86 -0.70
CA VAL A 110 7.16 3.02 -2.11
C VAL A 110 6.44 4.16 -2.83
N SER A 111 5.37 4.72 -2.25
CA SER A 111 4.63 5.83 -2.85
C SER A 111 5.49 7.08 -3.01
N PRO A 112 5.31 7.84 -4.10
CA PRO A 112 5.97 9.12 -4.27
C PRO A 112 5.53 10.15 -3.22
N ILE A 113 6.41 11.11 -2.97
CA ILE A 113 6.15 12.32 -2.19
C ILE A 113 5.85 13.45 -3.18
N THR A 114 4.70 14.11 -3.07
CA THR A 114 4.31 15.24 -3.92
C THR A 114 4.33 16.55 -3.14
N ILE A 115 4.90 17.59 -3.73
CA ILE A 115 5.01 18.93 -3.16
C ILE A 115 4.42 19.94 -4.15
N PRO A 116 3.30 20.59 -3.81
CA PRO A 116 2.62 21.52 -4.71
C PRO A 116 3.22 22.93 -4.65
N PHE A 117 3.19 23.63 -5.78
CA PHE A 117 3.61 25.01 -5.94
C PHE A 117 2.55 25.83 -6.69
N THR A 118 2.69 27.16 -6.69
CA THR A 118 1.85 28.05 -7.52
C THR A 118 2.45 28.37 -8.89
N GLY A 119 3.67 27.89 -9.16
CA GLY A 119 4.45 28.16 -10.37
C GLY A 119 5.48 27.05 -10.63
N ASP A 120 6.17 27.14 -11.77
CA ASP A 120 7.04 26.07 -12.27
C ASP A 120 8.44 26.09 -11.65
N LEU A 121 8.86 24.97 -11.07
CA LEU A 121 10.16 24.85 -10.42
C LEU A 121 11.21 24.22 -11.36
N ASP A 122 12.43 24.76 -11.35
CA ASP A 122 13.58 24.04 -11.91
C ASP A 122 14.07 22.95 -10.94
N THR A 123 13.87 21.68 -11.30
CA THR A 123 14.33 20.55 -10.47
C THR A 123 15.85 20.47 -10.27
N ALA A 124 16.65 21.11 -11.13
CA ALA A 124 18.10 21.22 -10.94
C ALA A 124 18.43 22.16 -9.77
N ALA A 125 17.60 23.19 -9.52
CA ALA A 125 17.77 24.12 -8.41
C ALA A 125 17.56 23.47 -7.03
N LEU A 126 17.03 22.24 -6.97
CA LEU A 126 16.86 21.48 -5.72
C LEU A 126 18.19 20.91 -5.17
N GLU A 127 19.27 20.91 -5.96
CA GLU A 127 20.58 20.45 -5.48
C GLU A 127 21.08 21.35 -4.34
N GLY A 128 21.31 20.77 -3.15
CA GLY A 128 21.70 21.52 -1.95
C GLY A 128 20.56 22.21 -1.20
N HIS A 129 19.33 22.16 -1.72
CA HIS A 129 18.13 22.83 -1.18
C HIS A 129 17.00 21.88 -0.78
N LEU A 130 17.18 20.57 -0.98
CA LEU A 130 16.25 19.51 -0.61
C LEU A 130 16.90 18.54 0.38
N LEU A 131 16.23 18.32 1.51
CA LEU A 131 16.56 17.29 2.48
C LEU A 131 15.39 16.30 2.59
N VAL A 132 15.68 15.00 2.45
CA VAL A 132 14.79 13.92 2.84
C VAL A 132 15.57 13.04 3.81
N ILE A 133 15.08 12.86 5.03
CA ILE A 133 15.82 12.12 6.05
C ILE A 133 14.90 11.33 6.98
N ASP A 134 15.32 10.12 7.32
CA ASP A 134 14.68 9.29 8.34
C ASP A 134 14.97 9.88 9.73
N VAL A 135 13.93 10.42 10.37
CA VAL A 135 13.97 11.03 11.71
C VAL A 135 13.34 10.13 12.77
N THR A 136 13.17 8.84 12.48
CA THR A 136 12.69 7.86 13.45
C THR A 136 13.63 7.85 14.63
N ALA A 137 13.17 8.34 15.79
CA ALA A 137 14.00 8.38 16.99
C ALA A 137 14.28 6.93 17.45
N PRO A 138 15.53 6.46 17.47
CA PRO A 138 15.85 5.13 18.00
C PRO A 138 15.41 5.06 19.47
N GLY A 139 14.31 4.35 19.74
CA GLY A 139 13.77 4.13 21.09
C GLY A 139 13.37 5.40 21.87
N GLY A 140 13.10 6.52 21.19
CA GLY A 140 12.77 7.79 21.86
C GLY A 140 13.92 8.38 22.70
N VAL A 141 15.16 7.96 22.45
CA VAL A 141 16.34 8.39 23.22
C VAL A 141 16.90 9.70 22.65
N PRO A 142 16.97 10.79 23.44
CA PRO A 142 17.65 12.01 23.02
C PRO A 142 19.13 11.73 22.71
N GLY A 143 19.59 12.07 21.50
CA GLY A 143 21.00 11.93 21.08
C GLY A 143 21.33 10.68 20.25
N ALA A 144 20.33 9.90 19.84
CA ALA A 144 20.52 8.83 18.88
C ALA A 144 20.67 9.38 17.43
N SER A 145 21.53 8.77 16.62
CA SER A 145 21.77 9.20 15.24
C SER A 145 20.54 8.93 14.37
N PHE A 146 20.13 9.93 13.59
CA PHE A 146 19.10 9.79 12.56
C PHE A 146 19.49 8.78 11.48
N GLY A 147 18.50 8.26 10.76
CA GLY A 147 18.72 7.34 9.66
C GLY A 147 19.34 8.03 8.44
N SER A 148 19.62 7.25 7.39
CA SER A 148 20.20 7.75 6.16
C SER A 148 19.23 8.59 5.35
N GLN A 149 19.74 9.51 4.53
CA GLN A 149 18.94 10.14 3.48
C GLN A 149 18.64 9.10 2.39
N PRO A 150 17.37 8.76 2.11
CA PRO A 150 17.04 7.84 1.04
C PRO A 150 17.30 8.49 -0.33
N ALA A 151 17.72 7.67 -1.29
CA ALA A 151 17.89 8.12 -2.67
C ALA A 151 16.51 8.27 -3.35
N VAL A 152 16.23 9.47 -3.86
CA VAL A 152 14.97 9.80 -4.56
C VAL A 152 15.25 10.33 -5.96
N THR A 153 14.44 9.94 -6.94
CA THR A 153 14.36 10.63 -8.23
C THR A 153 13.42 11.82 -8.13
N ARG A 154 13.61 12.83 -8.98
CA ARG A 154 12.86 14.08 -8.99
C ARG A 154 12.21 14.28 -10.35
N SER A 155 10.94 14.64 -10.37
CA SER A 155 10.23 15.09 -11.56
C SER A 155 9.30 16.25 -11.21
N PHE A 156 8.99 17.11 -12.19
CA PHE A 156 8.08 18.23 -12.00
C PHE A 156 7.01 18.20 -13.10
N ASP A 157 5.74 18.32 -12.69
CA ASP A 157 4.61 18.45 -13.59
C ASP A 157 4.18 19.91 -13.67
N THR A 158 4.40 20.54 -14.83
CA THR A 158 4.06 21.96 -15.09
C THR A 158 2.55 22.18 -15.27
N THR A 159 1.76 21.11 -15.41
CA THR A 159 0.30 21.21 -15.51
C THR A 159 -0.33 21.38 -14.14
N THR A 160 0.21 20.66 -13.15
CA THR A 160 -0.27 20.65 -11.76
C THR A 160 0.65 21.43 -10.82
N HIS A 161 1.72 22.04 -11.34
CA HIS A 161 2.79 22.73 -10.59
C HIS A 161 3.29 21.91 -9.40
N THR A 162 3.52 20.61 -9.62
CA THR A 162 3.83 19.66 -8.54
C THR A 162 5.17 19.00 -8.74
N LEU A 163 6.04 19.11 -7.73
CA LEU A 163 7.28 18.34 -7.61
C LEU A 163 6.96 16.96 -7.07
N THR A 164 7.44 15.91 -7.72
CA THR A 164 7.35 14.53 -7.26
C THR A 164 8.74 13.99 -6.92
N LEU A 165 8.89 13.47 -5.71
CA LEU A 165 10.06 12.75 -5.25
C LEU A 165 9.72 11.26 -5.14
N THR A 166 10.37 10.40 -5.91
CA THR A 166 10.10 8.96 -5.89
C THR A 166 11.27 8.22 -5.26
N PRO A 167 11.06 7.47 -4.15
CA PRO A 167 12.08 6.60 -3.59
C PRO A 167 12.59 5.60 -4.64
N THR A 168 13.92 5.46 -4.76
CA THR A 168 14.55 4.51 -5.70
C THR A 168 14.58 3.08 -5.16
N VAL A 169 14.41 2.94 -3.84
CA VAL A 169 14.21 1.69 -3.11
C VAL A 169 13.09 1.93 -2.09
N PRO A 170 12.38 0.87 -1.64
CA PRO A 170 11.42 1.00 -0.56
C PRO A 170 12.07 1.67 0.66
N LEU A 171 11.35 2.61 1.25
CA LEU A 171 11.69 3.22 2.52
C LEU A 171 11.55 2.18 3.65
N HIS A 172 12.28 2.36 4.74
CA HIS A 172 12.04 1.57 5.95
C HIS A 172 10.60 1.73 6.40
N ASP A 173 9.99 0.63 6.83
CA ASP A 173 8.67 0.61 7.45
C ASP A 173 8.72 1.14 8.90
N ALA A 174 7.57 1.40 9.51
CA ALA A 174 7.46 1.91 10.88
C ALA A 174 8.34 3.15 11.16
N SER A 175 8.64 3.94 10.12
CA SER A 175 9.64 4.99 10.13
C SER A 175 9.03 6.34 9.80
N ARG A 176 9.52 7.39 10.46
CA ARG A 176 9.09 8.78 10.25
C ARG A 176 10.15 9.53 9.45
N TYR A 177 9.75 10.07 8.31
CA TYR A 177 10.62 10.86 7.43
C TYR A 177 10.31 12.34 7.56
N LEU A 178 11.36 13.16 7.48
CA LEU A 178 11.30 14.62 7.38
C LEU A 178 11.73 15.02 5.97
N VAL A 179 10.91 15.85 5.33
CA VAL A 179 11.20 16.49 4.05
C VAL A 179 11.30 18.00 4.26
N VAL A 180 12.37 18.61 3.76
CA VAL A 180 12.62 20.05 3.90
C VAL A 180 13.08 20.64 2.57
N LEU A 181 12.43 21.71 2.15
CA LEU A 181 12.90 22.65 1.15
C LEU A 181 13.41 23.91 1.86
N TYR A 182 14.63 24.32 1.57
CA TYR A 182 15.28 25.42 2.29
C TYR A 182 16.29 26.18 1.43
N GLY A 183 16.70 27.35 1.91
CA GLY A 183 17.65 28.23 1.25
C GLY A 183 17.01 29.08 0.15
N ASP A 184 17.84 29.56 -0.77
CA ASP A 184 17.44 30.48 -1.84
C ASP A 184 17.12 29.70 -3.11
N LEU A 185 15.92 29.10 -3.15
CA LEU A 185 15.42 28.37 -4.31
C LEU A 185 14.76 29.33 -5.31
N GLU A 186 15.01 29.15 -6.60
CA GLU A 186 14.42 29.95 -7.68
C GLU A 186 13.57 29.07 -8.61
N ASP A 187 12.56 29.69 -9.22
CA ASP A 187 11.72 29.09 -10.23
C ASP A 187 12.37 29.15 -11.62
N THR A 188 11.71 28.61 -12.65
CA THR A 188 12.30 28.57 -14.01
C THR A 188 12.56 29.94 -14.64
N ASP A 189 11.95 31.00 -14.11
CA ASP A 189 12.10 32.38 -14.57
C ASP A 189 13.08 33.18 -13.69
N GLY A 190 13.69 32.54 -12.68
CA GLY A 190 14.61 33.17 -11.73
C GLY A 190 13.89 33.95 -10.61
N ASN A 191 12.59 33.75 -10.42
CA ASN A 191 11.88 34.34 -9.29
C ASN A 191 12.10 33.49 -8.03
N PRO A 192 12.13 34.11 -6.83
CA PRO A 192 12.32 33.35 -5.60
C PRO A 192 11.11 32.46 -5.30
N VAL A 193 11.41 31.26 -4.78
CA VAL A 193 10.43 30.35 -4.21
C VAL A 193 10.28 30.64 -2.73
N VAL A 194 9.06 30.94 -2.29
CA VAL A 194 8.78 31.41 -0.93
C VAL A 194 7.75 30.50 -0.23
N PRO A 195 7.73 30.47 1.12
CA PRO A 195 6.69 29.77 1.86
C PRO A 195 5.29 30.34 1.61
N SER A 196 4.26 29.51 1.77
CA SER A 196 2.88 30.02 1.90
C SER A 196 2.74 30.91 3.14
N THR A 197 1.74 31.81 3.14
CA THR A 197 1.41 32.64 4.31
C THR A 197 1.13 31.77 5.54
N THR A 198 0.39 30.67 5.36
CA THR A 198 0.08 29.69 6.42
C THR A 198 1.35 29.06 6.97
N PHE A 199 2.26 28.60 6.10
CA PHE A 199 3.52 28.00 6.54
C PHE A 199 4.41 29.02 7.25
N THR A 200 4.40 30.27 6.80
CA THR A 200 5.15 31.37 7.44
C THR A 200 4.77 31.55 8.90
N PHE A 201 3.48 31.40 9.26
CA PHE A 201 3.08 31.48 10.66
C PHE A 201 3.63 30.36 11.53
N THR A 202 3.89 29.18 10.96
CA THR A 202 4.51 28.09 11.72
C THR A 202 5.93 28.43 12.18
N LYS A 203 6.64 29.27 11.41
CA LYS A 203 8.03 29.71 11.67
C LYS A 203 8.13 30.73 12.81
N ALA A 204 7.02 31.26 13.31
CA ALA A 204 7.05 32.32 14.32
C ALA A 204 7.61 31.83 15.66
N ASP A 205 8.58 32.58 16.20
CA ASP A 205 9.29 32.27 17.45
C ASP A 205 8.43 32.38 18.71
N GLY A 206 7.25 33.00 18.60
CA GLY A 206 6.34 33.20 19.71
C GLY A 206 4.87 33.06 19.30
N PRO A 207 3.95 33.10 20.27
CA PRO A 207 2.52 32.97 20.02
C PRO A 207 2.01 33.99 19.00
N LEU A 208 1.10 33.58 18.12
CA LEU A 208 0.49 34.47 17.11
C LEU A 208 -0.39 35.56 17.74
N PHE A 209 -0.88 35.33 18.95
CA PHE A 209 -1.70 36.25 19.73
C PHE A 209 -1.44 36.11 21.24
N GLU A 210 -1.95 37.06 22.02
CA GLU A 210 -1.98 37.03 23.48
C GLU A 210 -3.43 36.88 23.99
N GLY A 211 -3.60 36.21 25.12
CA GLY A 211 -4.91 36.05 25.77
C GLY A 211 -5.69 34.83 25.27
N ASP A 212 -7.02 34.87 25.41
CA ASP A 212 -7.94 33.82 24.97
C ASP A 212 -8.09 33.88 23.44
N PRO A 213 -7.95 32.78 22.67
CA PRO A 213 -8.19 32.78 21.23
C PRO A 213 -9.59 33.26 20.84
N ALA A 214 -10.61 33.05 21.69
CA ALA A 214 -11.97 33.54 21.47
C ALA A 214 -12.10 35.07 21.65
N ALA A 215 -11.12 35.69 22.32
CA ALA A 215 -11.06 37.13 22.57
C ALA A 215 -9.59 37.59 22.74
N PRO A 216 -8.79 37.57 21.66
CA PRO A 216 -7.35 37.83 21.76
C PRO A 216 -7.12 39.27 22.21
N THR A 217 -6.28 39.46 23.23
CA THR A 217 -5.95 40.79 23.74
C THR A 217 -4.96 41.54 22.84
N ALA A 218 -4.16 40.79 22.07
CA ALA A 218 -3.29 41.32 21.03
C ALA A 218 -3.02 40.26 19.96
N VAL A 219 -3.17 40.59 18.67
CA VAL A 219 -2.77 39.74 17.53
C VAL A 219 -1.47 40.31 16.97
N ARG A 220 -0.43 39.49 16.80
CA ARG A 220 0.93 39.99 16.54
C ARG A 220 1.22 40.28 15.06
N SER A 221 0.48 39.68 14.14
CA SER A 221 0.64 39.88 12.70
C SER A 221 -0.41 40.85 12.16
N ALA A 222 0.03 41.85 11.38
CA ALA A 222 -0.87 42.75 10.67
C ALA A 222 -1.75 42.02 9.64
N ILE A 223 -1.24 40.93 9.05
CA ILE A 223 -2.01 40.07 8.12
C ILE A 223 -3.16 39.38 8.87
N LEU A 224 -2.87 38.77 10.03
CA LEU A 224 -3.91 38.13 10.86
C LEU A 224 -4.94 39.15 11.36
N GLN A 225 -4.49 40.34 11.78
CA GLN A 225 -5.40 41.44 12.14
C GLN A 225 -6.32 41.84 10.99
N ALA A 226 -5.77 41.98 9.78
CA ALA A 226 -6.54 42.32 8.59
C ALA A 226 -7.54 41.22 8.22
N GLN A 227 -7.15 39.95 8.31
CA GLN A 227 -8.02 38.80 8.02
C GLN A 227 -9.18 38.69 9.02
N LEU A 228 -8.92 38.89 10.32
CA LEU A 228 -9.96 38.96 11.35
C LEU A 228 -10.91 40.13 11.09
N ALA A 229 -10.38 41.31 10.78
CA ALA A 229 -11.19 42.50 10.48
C ALA A 229 -12.04 42.34 9.22
N ALA A 230 -11.54 41.60 8.22
CA ALA A 230 -12.25 41.27 6.99
C ALA A 230 -13.23 40.11 7.14
N GLY A 231 -13.28 39.43 8.29
CA GLY A 231 -14.08 38.22 8.51
C GLY A 231 -13.61 37.01 7.69
N LEU A 232 -12.35 37.03 7.23
CA LEU A 232 -11.71 35.95 6.47
C LEU A 232 -11.04 34.91 7.37
N LEU A 233 -10.82 35.26 8.63
CA LEU A 233 -10.33 34.40 9.69
C LEU A 233 -11.25 34.61 10.90
N ASP A 234 -11.63 33.54 11.58
CA ASP A 234 -12.37 33.60 12.83
C ASP A 234 -11.49 33.18 14.03
N ALA A 235 -12.09 33.15 15.21
CA ALA A 235 -11.38 32.80 16.43
C ALA A 235 -10.90 31.34 16.45
N GLU A 236 -11.65 30.44 15.81
CA GLU A 236 -11.29 29.02 15.72
C GLU A 236 -10.10 28.83 14.79
N GLY A 237 -10.15 29.42 13.59
CA GLY A 237 -9.03 29.40 12.65
C GLY A 237 -7.76 30.05 13.22
N LEU A 238 -7.88 31.11 14.02
CA LEU A 238 -6.73 31.71 14.72
C LEU A 238 -6.13 30.75 15.76
N ALA A 239 -6.97 30.03 16.51
CA ALA A 239 -6.52 29.02 17.46
C ALA A 239 -5.84 27.85 16.76
N ASP A 240 -6.38 27.40 15.62
CA ASP A 240 -5.82 26.32 14.81
C ASP A 240 -4.45 26.70 14.24
N LEU A 241 -4.27 27.94 13.77
CA LEU A 241 -2.96 28.44 13.32
C LEU A 241 -1.92 28.46 14.45
N GLU A 242 -2.31 28.83 15.67
CA GLU A 242 -1.41 28.77 16.83
C GLU A 242 -1.09 27.33 17.23
N ALA A 243 -2.07 26.43 17.19
CA ALA A 243 -1.85 25.00 17.44
C ALA A 243 -0.89 24.39 16.40
N LEU A 244 -1.07 24.74 15.13
CA LEU A 244 -0.18 24.34 14.04
C LEU A 244 1.24 24.88 14.24
N ARG A 245 1.38 26.16 14.61
CA ARG A 245 2.68 26.75 14.93
C ARG A 245 3.37 25.99 16.05
N GLN A 246 2.65 25.68 17.13
CA GLN A 246 3.18 24.92 18.27
C GLN A 246 3.62 23.52 17.85
N ALA A 247 2.85 22.82 17.02
CA ALA A 247 3.17 21.49 16.51
C ALA A 247 4.46 21.46 15.67
N TYR A 248 4.80 22.57 15.00
CA TYR A 248 6.02 22.70 14.19
C TYR A 248 7.26 23.13 14.98
N GLN A 249 7.14 23.64 16.22
CA GLN A 249 8.31 24.08 16.99
C GLN A 249 9.36 22.98 17.21
N PRO A 250 9.00 21.72 17.54
CA PRO A 250 9.98 20.65 17.66
C PRO A 250 10.73 20.36 16.36
N LEU A 251 10.09 20.58 15.20
CA LEU A 251 10.73 20.41 13.89
C LEU A 251 11.80 21.47 13.65
N TYR A 252 11.55 22.73 13.99
CA TYR A 252 12.57 23.78 13.87
C TYR A 252 13.73 23.56 14.83
N GLN A 253 13.43 23.13 16.07
CA GLN A 253 14.47 22.73 17.01
C GLN A 253 15.34 21.57 16.47
N LEU A 254 14.70 20.59 15.83
CA LEU A 254 15.39 19.47 15.18
C LEU A 254 16.35 19.96 14.09
N LEU A 255 15.91 20.90 13.23
CA LEU A 255 16.71 21.46 12.13
C LEU A 255 17.87 22.35 12.59
N GLU A 256 17.66 23.13 13.65
CA GLU A 256 18.63 24.12 14.12
C GLU A 256 19.66 23.52 15.09
N GLU A 257 19.24 22.56 15.92
CA GLU A 257 20.04 22.10 17.06
C GLU A 257 20.46 20.63 16.95
N THR A 258 19.60 19.76 16.43
CA THR A 258 19.76 18.30 16.61
C THR A 258 20.32 17.59 15.38
N LEU A 259 19.82 17.91 14.18
CA LEU A 259 20.33 17.38 12.92
C LEU A 259 21.78 17.77 12.63
N PRO A 260 22.25 18.99 12.96
CA PRO A 260 23.64 19.36 12.75
C PRO A 260 24.59 18.46 13.54
N GLY A 261 25.47 17.75 12.83
CA GLY A 261 26.42 16.81 13.44
C GLY A 261 25.88 15.38 13.66
N ALA A 262 24.60 15.14 13.43
CA ALA A 262 24.02 13.80 13.33
C ALA A 262 23.91 13.39 11.85
N GLY A 263 24.88 12.60 11.35
CA GLY A 263 24.88 12.13 9.96
C GLY A 263 25.46 13.12 8.94
N ALA A 264 24.82 13.24 7.77
CA ALA A 264 25.35 13.89 6.55
C ALA A 264 25.03 15.39 6.40
N ILE A 265 24.38 16.03 7.39
CA ILE A 265 24.02 17.46 7.33
C ILE A 265 25.13 18.27 8.02
N PRO A 266 25.94 19.04 7.26
CA PRO A 266 27.16 19.66 7.80
C PRO A 266 26.92 20.93 8.62
N ALA A 267 25.72 21.51 8.57
CA ALA A 267 25.40 22.78 9.23
C ALA A 267 23.91 22.88 9.65
N PRO A 268 23.57 23.72 10.64
CA PRO A 268 22.19 24.10 10.95
C PRO A 268 21.43 24.58 9.73
N ILE A 269 20.14 24.22 9.64
CA ILE A 269 19.18 24.81 8.71
C ILE A 269 18.35 25.82 9.53
N PRO A 270 18.64 27.12 9.43
CA PRO A 270 17.92 28.13 10.20
C PRO A 270 16.45 28.17 9.80
N ARG A 271 15.51 28.29 10.76
CA ARG A 271 14.07 28.31 10.47
C ARG A 271 13.71 29.34 9.41
N GLU A 272 14.35 30.51 9.38
CA GLU A 272 14.08 31.56 8.42
C GLU A 272 14.34 31.14 6.98
N SER A 273 15.32 30.24 6.76
CA SER A 273 15.67 29.69 5.45
C SER A 273 14.72 28.59 4.98
N VAL A 274 13.87 28.04 5.86
CA VAL A 274 12.94 26.97 5.49
C VAL A 274 11.82 27.53 4.63
N ILE A 275 11.72 27.03 3.40
CA ILE A 275 10.63 27.31 2.45
C ILE A 275 9.41 26.47 2.83
N LEU A 276 9.63 25.17 3.07
CA LEU A 276 8.61 24.20 3.41
C LEU A 276 9.25 23.04 4.18
N ALA A 277 8.57 22.53 5.19
CA ALA A 277 8.96 21.31 5.87
C ALA A 277 7.72 20.50 6.26
N PHE A 278 7.80 19.19 6.22
CA PHE A 278 6.74 18.32 6.71
C PHE A 278 7.30 16.95 7.06
N THR A 279 6.59 16.23 7.90
CA THR A 279 6.91 14.84 8.22
C THR A 279 5.81 13.90 7.72
N TYR A 280 6.16 12.66 7.47
CA TYR A 280 5.21 11.58 7.26
C TYR A 280 5.75 10.26 7.84
N THR A 281 4.82 9.40 8.25
CA THR A 281 5.12 8.10 8.84
C THR A 281 4.76 6.98 7.87
N THR A 282 5.65 6.01 7.70
CA THR A 282 5.42 4.80 6.90
C THR A 282 4.70 3.73 7.72
N GLN A 283 3.89 2.91 7.06
CA GLN A 283 3.15 1.80 7.69
C GLN A 283 4.06 0.78 8.38
N THR A 284 3.55 0.05 9.36
CA THR A 284 4.20 -1.08 10.05
C THR A 284 4.02 -2.42 9.29
N ILE A 285 4.41 -2.45 8.01
CA ILE A 285 4.09 -3.59 7.14
C ILE A 285 4.75 -4.90 7.60
N LEU A 286 5.97 -4.85 8.17
CA LEU A 286 6.67 -6.06 8.62
C LEU A 286 6.03 -6.64 9.89
N ASP A 287 5.66 -5.79 10.84
CA ASP A 287 4.97 -6.23 12.07
C ASP A 287 3.60 -6.85 11.73
N GLN A 288 2.90 -6.33 10.71
CA GLN A 288 1.64 -6.93 10.23
C GLN A 288 1.86 -8.32 9.61
N ALA A 289 2.92 -8.51 8.83
CA ALA A 289 3.26 -9.82 8.27
C ALA A 289 3.60 -10.83 9.38
N ALA A 290 4.45 -10.42 10.34
CA ALA A 290 4.80 -11.23 11.50
C ALA A 290 3.57 -11.56 12.38
N ALA A 291 2.67 -10.60 12.59
CA ALA A 291 1.44 -10.82 13.34
C ALA A 291 0.50 -11.83 12.64
N LEU A 292 0.38 -11.77 11.31
CA LEU A 292 -0.37 -12.78 10.55
C LEU A 292 0.29 -14.16 10.65
N ARG A 293 1.61 -14.25 10.50
CA ARG A 293 2.35 -15.51 10.66
C ARG A 293 2.13 -16.11 12.04
N ALA A 294 2.25 -15.30 13.08
CA ALA A 294 1.99 -15.72 14.46
C ALA A 294 0.52 -16.16 14.67
N ALA A 295 -0.44 -15.55 13.98
CA ALA A 295 -1.84 -15.97 14.02
C ALA A 295 -2.04 -17.35 13.37
N VAL A 296 -1.34 -17.63 12.27
CA VAL A 296 -1.32 -18.95 11.60
C VAL A 296 -0.67 -20.02 12.49
N GLU A 297 0.45 -19.69 13.14
CA GLU A 297 1.12 -20.62 14.06
C GLU A 297 0.29 -20.94 15.31
N ALA A 298 -0.55 -20.00 15.74
CA ALA A 298 -1.44 -20.15 16.88
C ALA A 298 -2.75 -20.90 16.56
N LEU A 299 -2.95 -21.37 15.32
CA LEU A 299 -4.17 -22.09 14.94
C LEU A 299 -4.36 -23.37 15.78
N PRO A 300 -5.61 -23.71 16.15
CA PRO A 300 -5.89 -24.95 16.88
C PRO A 300 -5.41 -26.18 16.11
N GLY A 301 -4.52 -26.99 16.73
CA GLY A 301 -3.90 -28.15 16.09
C GLY A 301 -2.61 -27.85 15.34
N GLY A 302 -2.20 -26.58 15.27
CA GLY A 302 -1.05 -26.09 14.52
C GLY A 302 -1.37 -25.81 13.05
N PRO A 303 -0.49 -25.07 12.34
CA PRO A 303 -0.62 -24.90 10.90
C PRO A 303 -0.48 -26.25 10.21
N GLY A 304 -1.26 -26.50 9.16
CA GLY A 304 -1.22 -27.78 8.43
C GLY A 304 -1.80 -28.98 9.20
N ALA A 305 -2.60 -28.75 10.25
CA ALA A 305 -3.29 -29.82 10.96
C ALA A 305 -4.05 -30.74 10.00
N GLY A 306 -3.74 -32.04 10.05
CA GLY A 306 -4.29 -33.04 9.14
C GLY A 306 -3.43 -33.32 7.91
N GLY A 307 -2.45 -32.49 7.57
CA GLY A 307 -1.57 -32.69 6.41
C GLY A 307 -2.32 -32.68 5.07
N LEU A 308 -1.66 -33.15 4.02
CA LEU A 308 -2.25 -33.32 2.69
C LEU A 308 -3.17 -34.55 2.65
N GLN A 309 -4.43 -34.33 2.27
CA GLN A 309 -5.45 -35.38 2.12
C GLN A 309 -5.63 -35.74 0.65
N VAL A 310 -5.20 -36.93 0.25
CA VAL A 310 -5.31 -37.43 -1.13
C VAL A 310 -6.77 -37.74 -1.46
N SER A 311 -7.29 -37.09 -2.49
CA SER A 311 -8.61 -37.37 -3.06
C SER A 311 -8.50 -38.34 -4.23
N ALA A 312 -7.56 -38.09 -5.16
CA ALA A 312 -7.34 -38.97 -6.29
C ALA A 312 -5.89 -38.99 -6.78
N VAL A 313 -5.50 -40.10 -7.43
CA VAL A 313 -4.23 -40.26 -8.14
C VAL A 313 -4.50 -40.68 -9.58
N PHE A 314 -3.87 -40.00 -10.53
CA PHE A 314 -4.06 -40.20 -11.95
C PHE A 314 -2.76 -40.59 -12.64
N SER A 315 -2.90 -41.42 -13.67
CA SER A 315 -1.82 -41.74 -14.58
C SER A 315 -1.42 -40.47 -15.35
N PRO A 316 -0.13 -40.12 -15.53
CA PRO A 316 0.27 -38.90 -16.25
C PRO A 316 -0.31 -38.76 -17.66
N GLN A 317 -0.72 -39.88 -18.27
CA GLN A 317 -1.39 -39.94 -19.57
C GLN A 317 -2.73 -39.19 -19.61
N VAL A 318 -3.35 -38.86 -18.47
CA VAL A 318 -4.53 -37.97 -18.45
C VAL A 318 -4.21 -36.56 -18.97
N LEU A 319 -2.93 -36.19 -19.02
CA LEU A 319 -2.42 -34.92 -19.54
C LEU A 319 -1.86 -35.05 -20.97
N ALA A 320 -1.96 -36.23 -21.59
CA ALA A 320 -1.47 -36.45 -22.94
C ALA A 320 -2.25 -35.59 -23.95
N GLY A 321 -1.53 -34.74 -24.69
CA GLY A 321 -2.11 -33.76 -25.62
C GLY A 321 -2.26 -32.34 -25.04
N SER A 322 -2.20 -32.22 -23.71
CA SER A 322 -2.23 -30.94 -22.97
C SER A 322 -0.82 -30.46 -22.64
N LEU A 323 0.09 -31.41 -22.39
CA LEU A 323 1.50 -31.16 -22.18
C LEU A 323 2.36 -31.75 -23.30
N PRO A 324 3.48 -31.09 -23.65
CA PRO A 324 4.39 -31.56 -24.68
C PRO A 324 5.14 -32.83 -24.27
N ASP A 325 5.41 -33.00 -22.97
CA ASP A 325 6.04 -34.17 -22.38
C ASP A 325 5.48 -34.43 -20.97
N VAL A 326 5.31 -35.71 -20.64
CA VAL A 326 4.89 -36.22 -19.32
C VAL A 326 5.72 -37.45 -18.91
N SER A 327 6.82 -37.70 -19.62
CA SER A 327 7.62 -38.92 -19.50
C SER A 327 8.46 -39.00 -18.23
N HIS A 328 8.59 -37.91 -17.48
CA HIS A 328 9.30 -37.87 -16.20
C HIS A 328 8.36 -38.00 -14.99
N LEU A 329 7.05 -37.90 -15.22
CA LEU A 329 6.03 -38.00 -14.17
C LEU A 329 5.73 -39.47 -13.83
N LYS A 330 5.56 -39.74 -12.54
CA LYS A 330 5.06 -40.99 -11.96
C LYS A 330 3.54 -40.97 -11.88
N ALA A 331 3.00 -39.89 -11.31
CA ALA A 331 1.58 -39.73 -11.04
C ALA A 331 1.20 -38.26 -10.88
N VAL A 332 -0.09 -37.98 -11.05
CA VAL A 332 -0.70 -36.68 -10.75
C VAL A 332 -1.72 -36.90 -9.63
N VAL A 333 -1.52 -36.26 -8.49
CA VAL A 333 -2.33 -36.40 -7.29
C VAL A 333 -3.18 -35.14 -7.12
N THR A 334 -4.46 -35.31 -6.83
CA THR A 334 -5.34 -34.22 -6.37
C THR A 334 -5.80 -34.51 -4.94
N GLY A 335 -6.03 -33.44 -4.18
CA GLY A 335 -6.39 -33.57 -2.78
C GLY A 335 -6.77 -32.25 -2.14
N THR A 336 -6.98 -32.28 -0.84
CA THR A 336 -7.24 -31.08 -0.03
C THR A 336 -6.31 -30.95 1.15
N PHE A 337 -6.24 -29.76 1.72
CA PHE A 337 -5.69 -29.52 3.05
C PHE A 337 -6.52 -28.44 3.74
N ALA A 338 -6.54 -28.46 5.07
CA ALA A 338 -7.23 -27.46 5.86
C ALA A 338 -6.40 -26.16 5.91
N SER A 339 -7.03 -25.03 5.56
CA SER A 339 -6.47 -23.68 5.67
C SER A 339 -7.45 -22.73 6.35
N ALA A 340 -7.00 -22.01 7.36
CA ALA A 340 -7.76 -20.92 7.96
C ALA A 340 -7.88 -19.72 7.00
N ASP A 341 -9.12 -19.25 6.79
CA ASP A 341 -9.42 -17.99 6.11
C ASP A 341 -9.66 -16.89 7.16
N PHE A 342 -8.88 -15.82 7.07
CA PHE A 342 -8.90 -14.68 7.98
C PHE A 342 -9.78 -13.52 7.48
N ARG A 343 -10.33 -13.63 6.26
CA ARG A 343 -11.24 -12.61 5.69
C ARG A 343 -12.66 -12.83 6.20
N THR A 344 -13.32 -11.74 6.58
CA THR A 344 -14.71 -11.74 7.07
C THR A 344 -15.72 -12.29 6.05
N ASP A 345 -15.41 -12.12 4.76
CA ASP A 345 -16.10 -12.70 3.63
C ASP A 345 -15.08 -13.08 2.56
N ARG A 346 -15.32 -14.18 1.83
CA ARG A 346 -14.36 -14.72 0.88
C ARG A 346 -14.19 -13.88 -0.39
N THR A 347 -15.18 -13.05 -0.72
CA THR A 347 -15.29 -12.29 -1.97
C THR A 347 -15.05 -10.80 -1.75
N THR A 348 -15.61 -10.25 -0.67
CA THR A 348 -15.58 -8.81 -0.41
C THR A 348 -15.03 -8.47 0.97
N GLY A 349 -14.65 -9.47 1.76
CA GLY A 349 -14.16 -9.28 3.11
C GLY A 349 -12.71 -8.81 3.17
N SER A 350 -12.34 -8.37 4.37
CA SER A 350 -11.00 -7.98 4.76
C SER A 350 -10.67 -8.64 6.11
N PHE A 351 -9.43 -8.51 6.55
CA PHE A 351 -9.00 -8.97 7.86
C PHE A 351 -9.53 -8.04 8.94
N VAL A 352 -9.90 -8.64 10.08
CA VAL A 352 -10.28 -7.91 11.29
C VAL A 352 -9.62 -8.52 12.51
N THR A 353 -9.43 -7.70 13.53
CA THR A 353 -9.05 -8.18 14.87
C THR A 353 -10.15 -9.05 15.48
N ALA A 354 -9.85 -9.76 16.57
CA ALA A 354 -10.87 -10.50 17.32
C ALA A 354 -12.00 -9.61 17.87
N ALA A 355 -11.77 -8.30 18.00
CA ALA A 355 -12.78 -7.32 18.39
C ALA A 355 -13.61 -6.77 17.20
N GLY A 356 -13.31 -7.20 15.98
CA GLY A 356 -14.00 -6.77 14.75
C GLY A 356 -13.48 -5.46 14.14
N SER A 357 -12.35 -4.94 14.62
CA SER A 357 -11.72 -3.75 14.02
C SER A 357 -10.97 -4.09 12.73
N ALA A 358 -11.15 -3.29 11.68
CA ALA A 358 -10.39 -3.37 10.42
C ALA A 358 -8.99 -2.75 10.53
N SER A 359 -8.75 -1.89 11.53
CA SER A 359 -7.43 -1.34 11.85
C SER A 359 -6.62 -2.40 12.60
N LEU A 360 -5.72 -3.07 11.89
CA LEU A 360 -4.86 -4.11 12.45
C LEU A 360 -3.63 -3.54 13.18
N THR A 361 -3.24 -2.31 12.86
CA THR A 361 -2.19 -1.60 13.59
C THR A 361 -2.66 -0.23 14.03
N THR A 362 -2.25 0.15 15.23
CA THR A 362 -2.64 1.37 15.93
C THR A 362 -1.46 1.88 16.75
N ALA A 363 -1.60 3.04 17.38
CA ALA A 363 -0.60 3.50 18.36
C ALA A 363 -0.42 2.52 19.55
N ALA A 364 -1.36 1.60 19.78
CA ALA A 364 -1.26 0.56 20.81
C ALA A 364 -0.43 -0.67 20.37
N GLY A 365 -0.02 -0.73 19.10
CA GLY A 365 0.72 -1.84 18.49
C GLY A 365 -0.08 -2.59 17.43
N THR A 366 0.54 -3.66 16.92
CA THR A 366 -0.01 -4.52 15.88
C THR A 366 -0.79 -5.68 16.48
N ALA A 367 -2.04 -5.85 16.05
CA ALA A 367 -2.91 -6.93 16.45
C ALA A 367 -2.90 -8.07 15.44
N GLN A 368 -3.04 -9.30 15.93
CA GLN A 368 -3.26 -10.47 15.08
C GLN A 368 -4.65 -10.42 14.43
N PRO A 369 -4.76 -10.73 13.12
CA PRO A 369 -6.06 -10.93 12.50
C PRO A 369 -6.72 -12.20 13.06
N ALA A 370 -8.03 -12.19 13.21
CA ALA A 370 -8.79 -13.33 13.69
C ALA A 370 -9.18 -14.27 12.53
N SER A 371 -8.89 -15.56 12.68
CA SER A 371 -9.40 -16.59 11.77
C SER A 371 -10.93 -16.60 11.80
N GLN A 372 -11.56 -16.55 10.62
CA GLN A 372 -13.01 -16.51 10.46
C GLN A 372 -13.60 -17.88 10.18
N SER A 373 -12.86 -18.73 9.46
CA SER A 373 -13.30 -20.09 9.10
C SER A 373 -12.11 -20.98 8.74
N ILE A 374 -12.32 -22.30 8.74
CA ILE A 374 -11.38 -23.26 8.13
C ILE A 374 -11.96 -23.72 6.80
N GLN A 375 -11.13 -23.74 5.77
CA GLN A 375 -11.48 -24.09 4.39
C GLN A 375 -10.67 -25.31 3.95
N GLU A 376 -11.31 -26.23 3.23
CA GLU A 376 -10.61 -27.32 2.54
C GLU A 376 -10.13 -26.82 1.18
N LEU A 377 -8.86 -26.41 1.11
CA LEU A 377 -8.27 -25.92 -0.12
C LEU A 377 -7.77 -27.07 -0.98
N GLN A 378 -8.07 -27.02 -2.28
CA GLN A 378 -7.65 -28.03 -3.23
C GLN A 378 -6.20 -27.83 -3.66
N PHE A 379 -5.47 -28.93 -3.79
CA PHE A 379 -4.13 -28.95 -4.35
C PHE A 379 -4.02 -29.88 -5.57
N THR A 380 -3.00 -29.66 -6.39
CA THR A 380 -2.50 -30.63 -7.38
C THR A 380 -1.02 -30.86 -7.14
N LEU A 381 -0.63 -32.13 -7.08
CA LEU A 381 0.73 -32.60 -6.81
C LEU A 381 1.21 -33.51 -7.94
N PHE A 382 2.31 -33.13 -8.57
CA PHE A 382 2.99 -33.90 -9.60
C PHE A 382 4.15 -34.66 -8.97
N LEU A 383 4.12 -35.99 -9.04
CA LEU A 383 5.18 -36.83 -8.50
C LEU A 383 6.16 -37.23 -9.61
N PRO A 384 7.48 -37.10 -9.41
CA PRO A 384 8.47 -37.57 -10.36
C PRO A 384 8.64 -39.09 -10.30
N GLN A 385 9.18 -39.70 -11.35
CA GLN A 385 9.54 -41.13 -11.31
C GLN A 385 10.62 -41.42 -10.27
N GLN A 386 11.65 -40.57 -10.20
CA GLN A 386 12.76 -40.65 -9.25
C GLN A 386 13.35 -39.24 -8.99
N PRO A 387 13.96 -38.99 -7.83
CA PRO A 387 14.03 -39.87 -6.66
C PRO A 387 12.70 -39.93 -5.90
N GLN A 388 12.55 -40.93 -5.03
CA GLN A 388 11.47 -41.05 -4.04
C GLN A 388 12.10 -41.27 -2.65
N PRO A 389 11.78 -40.46 -1.61
CA PRO A 389 10.90 -39.29 -1.64
C PRO A 389 11.49 -38.11 -2.43
N ALA A 390 10.63 -37.38 -3.13
CA ALA A 390 11.03 -36.19 -3.90
C ALA A 390 10.93 -34.90 -3.05
N PRO A 391 11.92 -33.98 -3.13
CA PRO A 391 11.75 -32.64 -2.60
C PRO A 391 10.62 -31.90 -3.34
N VAL A 392 9.87 -31.06 -2.62
CA VAL A 392 8.70 -30.37 -3.16
C VAL A 392 9.03 -28.97 -3.65
N VAL A 393 8.61 -28.65 -4.88
CA VAL A 393 8.46 -27.29 -5.39
C VAL A 393 7.03 -26.83 -5.14
N VAL A 394 6.87 -25.79 -4.33
CA VAL A 394 5.60 -25.07 -4.19
C VAL A 394 5.50 -24.06 -5.34
N PHE A 395 4.53 -24.24 -6.23
CA PHE A 395 4.29 -23.38 -7.39
C PHE A 395 3.06 -22.50 -7.17
N GLN A 396 3.20 -21.19 -7.41
CA GLN A 396 2.09 -20.24 -7.37
C GLN A 396 1.87 -19.56 -8.74
N HIS A 397 0.64 -19.64 -9.21
CA HIS A 397 0.21 -19.13 -10.51
C HIS A 397 0.04 -17.59 -10.56
N GLY A 398 -0.07 -17.04 -11.77
CA GLY A 398 -0.33 -15.62 -12.03
C GLY A 398 -1.83 -15.24 -11.98
N ILE A 399 -2.11 -13.94 -12.11
CA ILE A 399 -3.44 -13.35 -11.86
C ILE A 399 -4.57 -13.86 -12.77
N THR A 400 -4.32 -14.30 -14.01
CA THR A 400 -5.41 -14.78 -14.90
C THR A 400 -5.45 -16.31 -15.02
N ALA A 401 -4.84 -17.00 -14.06
CA ALA A 401 -4.66 -18.44 -14.10
C ALA A 401 -5.16 -19.09 -12.80
N ASP A 402 -4.98 -20.39 -12.72
CA ASP A 402 -5.24 -21.21 -11.54
C ASP A 402 -4.08 -22.21 -11.34
N ARG A 403 -4.18 -23.10 -10.35
CA ARG A 403 -3.17 -24.09 -10.00
C ARG A 403 -2.75 -24.99 -11.18
N SER A 404 -3.57 -25.13 -12.22
CA SER A 404 -3.21 -25.90 -13.41
C SER A 404 -2.07 -25.27 -14.22
N ALA A 405 -1.75 -23.99 -14.00
CA ALA A 405 -0.57 -23.35 -14.60
C ALA A 405 0.74 -24.08 -14.23
N SER A 406 0.76 -24.82 -13.11
CA SER A 406 1.90 -25.68 -12.73
C SER A 406 2.21 -26.77 -13.76
N PHE A 407 1.24 -27.14 -14.59
CA PHE A 407 1.38 -28.23 -15.57
C PHE A 407 2.50 -27.90 -16.56
N ALA A 408 2.66 -26.62 -16.90
CA ALA A 408 3.68 -26.15 -17.85
C ALA A 408 5.12 -26.37 -17.37
N VAL A 409 5.34 -26.54 -16.07
CA VAL A 409 6.68 -26.73 -15.47
C VAL A 409 6.87 -28.09 -14.81
N ALA A 410 5.78 -28.83 -14.55
CA ALA A 410 5.78 -30.06 -13.78
C ALA A 410 6.73 -31.14 -14.34
N ASP A 411 6.66 -31.45 -15.64
CA ASP A 411 7.54 -32.49 -16.23
C ASP A 411 9.01 -32.07 -16.24
N THR A 412 9.29 -30.78 -16.50
CA THR A 412 10.67 -30.25 -16.44
C THR A 412 11.25 -30.36 -15.04
N LEU A 413 10.48 -30.01 -14.00
CA LEU A 413 10.90 -30.16 -12.60
C LEU A 413 11.04 -31.63 -12.21
N ALA A 414 10.16 -32.50 -12.70
CA ALA A 414 10.25 -33.93 -12.49
C ALA A 414 11.50 -34.55 -13.14
N SER A 415 11.93 -34.04 -14.31
CA SER A 415 13.16 -34.49 -14.99
C SER A 415 14.43 -34.25 -14.17
N ILE A 416 14.38 -33.31 -13.22
CA ILE A 416 15.45 -33.01 -12.27
C ILE A 416 15.12 -33.44 -10.83
N GLY A 417 14.09 -34.26 -10.66
CA GLY A 417 13.80 -34.97 -9.41
C GLY A 417 12.95 -34.22 -8.39
N TYR A 418 12.24 -33.16 -8.78
CA TYR A 418 11.32 -32.43 -7.89
C TYR A 418 9.86 -32.85 -8.10
N ALA A 419 9.12 -32.96 -7.01
CA ALA A 419 7.66 -32.93 -7.05
C ALA A 419 7.16 -31.49 -7.19
N THR A 420 6.05 -31.26 -7.89
CA THR A 420 5.46 -29.91 -8.04
C THR A 420 4.09 -29.87 -7.38
N LEU A 421 3.90 -29.00 -6.39
CA LEU A 421 2.66 -28.82 -5.64
C LEU A 421 2.10 -27.41 -5.91
N ALA A 422 0.82 -27.32 -6.26
CA ALA A 422 0.16 -26.04 -6.55
C ALA A 422 -1.24 -25.95 -5.94
N ILE A 423 -1.61 -24.74 -5.55
CA ILE A 423 -2.93 -24.36 -5.01
C ILE A 423 -3.45 -23.11 -5.73
N ASP A 424 -4.76 -22.89 -5.66
CA ASP A 424 -5.36 -21.66 -6.17
C ASP A 424 -5.19 -20.51 -5.18
N LEU A 425 -4.81 -19.34 -5.69
CA LEU A 425 -4.90 -18.09 -4.95
C LEU A 425 -6.34 -17.82 -4.51
N PRO A 426 -6.55 -17.01 -3.45
CA PRO A 426 -7.88 -16.52 -3.11
C PRO A 426 -8.59 -15.99 -4.35
N LEU A 427 -9.87 -16.33 -4.49
CA LEU A 427 -10.74 -15.90 -5.60
C LEU A 427 -10.37 -16.44 -6.99
N HIS A 428 -9.37 -17.31 -7.13
CA HIS A 428 -8.99 -17.96 -8.39
C HIS A 428 -9.40 -19.44 -8.45
N GLY A 429 -9.47 -20.01 -9.65
CA GLY A 429 -9.71 -21.43 -9.87
C GLY A 429 -10.94 -21.95 -9.11
N SER A 430 -10.79 -23.02 -8.32
CA SER A 430 -11.88 -23.57 -7.50
C SER A 430 -12.32 -22.66 -6.34
N ARG A 431 -11.70 -21.48 -6.19
CA ARG A 431 -12.02 -20.47 -5.16
C ARG A 431 -12.77 -19.27 -5.74
N THR A 432 -13.03 -19.23 -7.05
CA THR A 432 -13.87 -18.20 -7.67
C THR A 432 -15.35 -18.41 -7.30
N PRO A 433 -16.06 -17.39 -6.78
CA PRO A 433 -17.49 -17.47 -6.51
C PRO A 433 -18.28 -17.46 -7.83
N ASP A 434 -19.23 -18.38 -7.99
CA ASP A 434 -20.22 -18.44 -9.10
C ASP A 434 -19.69 -17.89 -10.45
N PRO A 435 -18.68 -18.56 -11.04
CA PRO A 435 -18.11 -18.10 -12.29
C PRO A 435 -19.22 -18.07 -13.34
N VAL A 436 -19.48 -16.88 -13.88
CA VAL A 436 -20.38 -16.66 -15.00
C VAL A 436 -19.66 -15.92 -16.11
N ASP A 437 -20.09 -16.12 -17.35
CA ASP A 437 -19.58 -15.39 -18.51
C ASP A 437 -20.23 -14.01 -18.66
N GLU A 438 -19.82 -13.29 -19.70
CA GLU A 438 -20.36 -11.97 -20.03
C GLU A 438 -21.89 -11.97 -20.26
N ASN A 439 -22.49 -13.14 -20.46
CA ASN A 439 -23.93 -13.34 -20.63
C ASN A 439 -24.64 -13.80 -19.34
N GLY A 440 -23.90 -13.99 -18.24
CA GLY A 440 -24.44 -14.50 -16.97
C GLY A 440 -24.62 -16.02 -16.95
N ASP A 441 -24.10 -16.75 -17.93
CA ASP A 441 -24.15 -18.21 -17.95
C ASP A 441 -23.03 -18.79 -17.09
N PRO A 442 -23.28 -19.82 -16.24
CA PRO A 442 -22.22 -20.45 -15.45
C PRO A 442 -21.07 -20.93 -16.34
N VAL A 443 -19.88 -20.38 -16.15
CA VAL A 443 -18.67 -20.92 -16.78
C VAL A 443 -18.24 -22.14 -15.96
N PRO A 444 -17.99 -23.28 -16.61
CA PRO A 444 -17.26 -24.34 -15.95
C PRO A 444 -15.88 -23.78 -15.56
N LEU A 445 -15.59 -23.68 -14.26
CA LEU A 445 -14.19 -23.64 -13.79
C LEU A 445 -13.50 -24.84 -14.42
N MET A 446 -12.19 -24.71 -14.70
CA MET A 446 -11.40 -25.80 -15.26
C MET A 446 -11.86 -27.12 -14.65
N GLN A 447 -12.35 -28.00 -15.51
CA GLN A 447 -12.95 -29.24 -15.06
C GLN A 447 -11.86 -30.00 -14.32
N GLU A 448 -12.03 -30.08 -13.00
CA GLU A 448 -11.13 -30.77 -12.08
C GLU A 448 -10.73 -32.11 -12.74
N LEU A 449 -9.45 -32.49 -12.61
CA LEU A 449 -8.98 -33.78 -13.12
C LEU A 449 -9.97 -34.86 -12.69
N ALA A 450 -10.73 -35.37 -13.66
CA ALA A 450 -11.80 -36.33 -13.44
C ALA A 450 -11.65 -37.47 -14.46
N PRO A 451 -12.01 -38.71 -14.10
CA PRO A 451 -11.90 -39.84 -15.02
C PRO A 451 -12.65 -39.58 -16.34
N GLY A 452 -11.92 -39.54 -17.46
CA GLY A 452 -12.50 -39.37 -18.81
C GLY A 452 -12.58 -37.94 -19.34
N VAL A 453 -12.02 -36.95 -18.64
CA VAL A 453 -12.00 -35.55 -19.06
C VAL A 453 -10.63 -35.18 -19.66
N SER A 454 -10.61 -34.61 -20.87
CA SER A 454 -9.40 -33.98 -21.44
C SER A 454 -9.13 -32.67 -20.71
N VAL A 455 -7.98 -32.55 -20.05
CA VAL A 455 -7.59 -31.28 -19.42
C VAL A 455 -7.11 -30.32 -20.50
N VAL A 456 -7.73 -29.15 -20.63
CA VAL A 456 -7.17 -28.06 -21.45
C VAL A 456 -6.54 -27.09 -20.47
N PRO A 457 -5.20 -26.87 -20.49
CA PRO A 457 -4.58 -25.81 -19.71
C PRO A 457 -5.12 -24.49 -20.25
N LEU A 458 -6.04 -23.86 -19.53
CA LEU A 458 -6.62 -22.60 -19.96
C LEU A 458 -5.79 -21.49 -19.31
N PHE A 459 -4.85 -20.93 -20.07
CA PHE A 459 -4.49 -19.53 -19.86
C PHE A 459 -5.75 -18.73 -20.23
N VAL A 460 -6.62 -18.46 -19.27
CA VAL A 460 -7.77 -17.60 -19.53
C VAL A 460 -7.19 -16.22 -19.79
N ASP A 461 -7.14 -15.83 -21.05
CA ASP A 461 -6.91 -14.46 -21.45
C ASP A 461 -8.14 -13.66 -21.01
N ALA A 462 -8.09 -13.14 -19.78
CA ALA A 462 -9.14 -12.32 -19.20
C ALA A 462 -9.52 -11.11 -20.10
N ALA A 463 -8.68 -10.75 -21.07
CA ALA A 463 -8.97 -9.69 -22.02
C ALA A 463 -9.96 -10.09 -23.14
N ASN A 464 -10.17 -11.39 -23.40
CA ASN A 464 -10.92 -11.86 -24.59
C ASN A 464 -12.14 -12.75 -24.28
N SER A 465 -12.33 -13.22 -23.05
CA SER A 465 -13.39 -14.20 -22.74
C SER A 465 -14.58 -13.65 -21.95
N GLY A 466 -14.53 -12.40 -21.48
CA GLY A 466 -15.57 -11.84 -20.60
C GLY A 466 -15.73 -12.57 -19.26
N THR A 467 -14.87 -13.57 -18.99
CA THR A 467 -14.86 -14.44 -17.81
C THR A 467 -13.55 -14.21 -17.08
N SER A 468 -13.60 -13.49 -15.96
CA SER A 468 -12.43 -13.35 -15.11
C SER A 468 -12.59 -14.25 -13.89
N THR A 469 -11.82 -15.34 -13.85
CA THR A 469 -11.64 -16.15 -12.63
C THR A 469 -10.85 -15.39 -11.57
N SER A 470 -10.50 -14.12 -11.75
CA SER A 470 -9.70 -13.32 -10.83
C SER A 470 -10.15 -11.87 -10.65
N GLY A 471 -11.24 -11.47 -11.31
CA GLY A 471 -11.76 -10.10 -11.27
C GLY A 471 -11.98 -9.58 -9.85
N PRO A 472 -12.55 -10.38 -8.93
CA PRO A 472 -12.72 -9.98 -7.54
C PRO A 472 -11.42 -9.84 -6.73
N PHE A 473 -10.28 -10.38 -7.20
CA PHE A 473 -9.00 -10.31 -6.48
C PHE A 473 -8.41 -8.89 -6.48
N ILE A 474 -8.52 -8.18 -7.61
CA ILE A 474 -8.23 -6.75 -7.69
C ILE A 474 -9.56 -6.01 -7.59
N ASN A 475 -9.94 -5.70 -6.36
CA ASN A 475 -11.19 -5.02 -6.05
C ASN A 475 -10.97 -3.52 -5.92
N LEU A 476 -11.32 -2.78 -6.96
CA LEU A 476 -11.19 -1.31 -7.02
C LEU A 476 -12.20 -0.58 -6.11
N GLN A 477 -13.29 -1.26 -5.74
CA GLN A 477 -14.30 -0.72 -4.82
C GLN A 477 -13.91 -0.96 -3.34
N SER A 478 -13.13 -2.02 -3.07
CA SER A 478 -12.64 -2.38 -1.75
C SER A 478 -11.15 -2.74 -1.80
N LEU A 479 -10.32 -1.72 -1.61
CA LEU A 479 -8.86 -1.88 -1.63
C LEU A 479 -8.37 -2.80 -0.51
N LEU A 480 -9.03 -2.82 0.65
CA LEU A 480 -8.72 -3.75 1.74
C LEU A 480 -8.94 -5.21 1.34
N THR A 481 -9.95 -5.50 0.52
CA THR A 481 -10.16 -6.86 -0.02
C THR A 481 -9.00 -7.28 -0.92
N THR A 482 -8.47 -6.37 -1.73
CA THR A 482 -7.30 -6.63 -2.56
C THR A 482 -6.08 -6.95 -1.70
N ARG A 483 -5.77 -6.06 -0.75
CA ARG A 483 -4.67 -6.22 0.21
C ARG A 483 -4.76 -7.54 0.95
N ASP A 484 -5.92 -7.83 1.54
CA ASP A 484 -6.10 -8.98 2.40
C ASP A 484 -6.29 -10.28 1.62
N SER A 485 -6.59 -10.23 0.31
CA SER A 485 -6.50 -11.40 -0.57
C SER A 485 -5.05 -11.78 -0.87
N VAL A 486 -4.14 -10.80 -1.01
CA VAL A 486 -2.70 -11.08 -1.08
C VAL A 486 -2.19 -11.67 0.23
N ARG A 487 -2.57 -11.08 1.37
CA ARG A 487 -2.17 -11.58 2.71
C ARG A 487 -2.77 -12.95 3.02
N GLN A 488 -4.02 -13.20 2.62
CA GLN A 488 -4.62 -14.54 2.75
C GLN A 488 -3.85 -15.58 1.94
N ALA A 489 -3.33 -15.22 0.77
CA ALA A 489 -2.49 -16.13 -0.01
C ALA A 489 -1.18 -16.48 0.72
N TRP A 490 -0.58 -15.55 1.49
CA TRP A 490 0.56 -15.87 2.35
C TRP A 490 0.17 -16.89 3.44
N ALA A 491 -0.96 -16.66 4.12
CA ALA A 491 -1.46 -17.56 5.15
C ALA A 491 -1.78 -18.97 4.62
N ASP A 492 -2.34 -19.06 3.41
CA ASP A 492 -2.61 -20.33 2.73
C ASP A 492 -1.31 -21.07 2.39
N LEU A 493 -0.29 -20.35 1.89
CA LEU A 493 1.01 -20.94 1.55
C LEU A 493 1.80 -21.42 2.77
N TRP A 494 1.78 -20.68 3.88
CA TRP A 494 2.36 -21.11 5.15
C TRP A 494 1.69 -22.39 5.68
N GLN A 495 0.36 -22.46 5.60
CA GLN A 495 -0.38 -23.66 6.00
C GLN A 495 -0.15 -24.83 5.04
N LEU A 496 0.06 -24.56 3.75
CA LEU A 496 0.44 -25.56 2.75
C LEU A 496 1.82 -26.16 3.03
N VAL A 497 2.81 -25.33 3.35
CA VAL A 497 4.16 -25.79 3.75
C VAL A 497 4.07 -26.67 4.99
N ALA A 498 3.35 -26.22 6.03
CA ALA A 498 3.15 -27.02 7.22
C ALA A 498 2.39 -28.34 6.94
N ALA A 499 1.45 -28.33 5.99
CA ALA A 499 0.76 -29.54 5.55
C ALA A 499 1.70 -30.51 4.79
N VAL A 500 2.65 -29.99 4.00
CA VAL A 500 3.73 -30.78 3.38
C VAL A 500 4.62 -31.40 4.45
N GLU A 501 5.05 -30.63 5.45
CA GLU A 501 5.86 -31.12 6.57
C GLU A 501 5.13 -32.22 7.36
N ALA A 502 3.84 -32.05 7.65
CA ALA A 502 3.03 -33.04 8.33
C ALA A 502 2.86 -34.34 7.51
N SER A 503 2.91 -34.25 6.19
CA SER A 503 2.79 -35.38 5.26
C SER A 503 4.13 -35.99 4.84
N ALA A 504 5.24 -35.28 5.03
CA ALA A 504 6.59 -35.71 4.67
C ALA A 504 6.96 -36.97 5.47
N GLY A 505 7.12 -38.10 4.77
CA GLY A 505 7.39 -39.40 5.38
C GLY A 505 6.18 -40.31 5.60
N SER A 506 4.97 -39.88 5.24
CA SER A 506 3.76 -40.73 5.31
C SER A 506 2.88 -40.69 4.06
N LEU A 507 2.98 -39.64 3.24
CA LEU A 507 2.29 -39.58 1.95
C LEU A 507 2.87 -40.62 1.00
N ASP A 508 2.05 -41.60 0.65
CA ASP A 508 2.36 -42.73 -0.24
C ASP A 508 1.17 -42.89 -1.20
N ALA A 509 1.19 -42.07 -2.26
CA ALA A 509 0.12 -41.82 -3.22
C ALA A 509 0.46 -42.47 -4.57
N ASP A 510 0.46 -43.80 -4.57
CA ASP A 510 0.72 -44.60 -5.75
C ASP A 510 -0.51 -44.90 -6.61
N LEU A 511 -0.25 -45.08 -7.91
CA LEU A 511 -1.24 -45.70 -8.79
C LEU A 511 -1.54 -47.12 -8.31
N PRO A 512 -2.83 -47.52 -8.25
CA PRO A 512 -3.18 -48.83 -7.74
C PRO A 512 -2.52 -49.96 -8.51
N SER A 513 -1.89 -50.89 -7.81
CA SER A 513 -1.45 -52.15 -8.42
C SER A 513 -2.70 -53.03 -8.66
N ALA A 514 -3.15 -53.09 -9.92
CA ALA A 514 -4.20 -53.98 -10.43
C ALA A 514 -5.66 -53.84 -9.90
N ASN A 515 -5.97 -52.89 -9.00
CA ASN A 515 -7.35 -52.65 -8.55
C ASN A 515 -7.70 -51.13 -8.51
N PRO A 516 -8.55 -50.61 -9.41
CA PRO A 516 -8.74 -49.15 -9.59
C PRO A 516 -9.49 -48.42 -8.46
N ALA A 517 -9.84 -49.09 -7.34
CA ALA A 517 -10.68 -48.52 -6.28
C ALA A 517 -9.95 -48.26 -4.94
N ALA A 518 -8.63 -48.48 -4.86
CA ALA A 518 -7.84 -48.19 -3.65
C ALA A 518 -6.42 -47.74 -4.03
N TRP A 519 -6.01 -46.54 -3.60
CA TRP A 519 -4.63 -46.08 -3.64
C TRP A 519 -3.79 -47.05 -2.78
N SER A 520 -3.02 -47.93 -3.42
CA SER A 520 -2.16 -48.90 -2.73
C SER A 520 -0.73 -48.38 -2.79
N GLY A 521 -0.31 -47.68 -1.74
CA GLY A 521 1.06 -47.23 -1.60
C GLY A 521 2.07 -48.38 -1.67
N ASP A 522 3.26 -48.14 -2.21
CA ASP A 522 4.36 -49.09 -2.29
C ASP A 522 5.13 -49.26 -0.95
N GLY A 523 4.73 -48.50 0.07
CA GLY A 523 5.33 -48.43 1.39
C GLY A 523 6.44 -47.40 1.51
N THR A 524 6.75 -46.66 0.43
CA THR A 524 7.77 -45.63 0.37
C THR A 524 7.12 -44.25 0.31
N PRO A 525 7.52 -43.30 1.17
CA PRO A 525 7.02 -41.93 1.06
C PRO A 525 7.38 -41.30 -0.28
N ASP A 526 6.41 -40.61 -0.88
CA ASP A 526 6.56 -39.97 -2.19
C ASP A 526 7.20 -38.56 -2.12
N ILE A 527 7.10 -37.90 -0.98
CA ILE A 527 7.61 -36.54 -0.79
C ILE A 527 8.41 -36.38 0.49
N THR A 528 9.32 -35.41 0.46
CA THR A 528 10.06 -34.93 1.63
C THR A 528 9.95 -33.40 1.74
N ASP A 529 9.95 -32.92 2.98
CA ASP A 529 10.07 -31.52 3.36
C ASP A 529 11.51 -30.98 3.23
N GLN A 530 12.49 -31.86 3.01
CA GLN A 530 13.88 -31.45 2.89
C GLN A 530 14.16 -30.83 1.52
N GLY A 531 14.65 -29.60 1.53
CA GLY A 531 15.09 -28.91 0.31
C GLY A 531 13.95 -28.37 -0.54
N MET A 532 12.80 -28.05 0.08
CA MET A 532 11.67 -27.37 -0.56
C MET A 532 12.11 -26.09 -1.28
N VAL A 533 11.42 -25.80 -2.39
CA VAL A 533 11.68 -24.65 -3.27
C VAL A 533 10.36 -23.96 -3.58
N PHE A 534 10.38 -22.63 -3.74
CA PHE A 534 9.22 -21.89 -4.22
C PHE A 534 9.41 -21.42 -5.66
N ILE A 535 8.38 -21.50 -6.49
CA ILE A 535 8.34 -20.86 -7.81
C ILE A 535 7.07 -20.01 -7.91
N GLY A 536 7.26 -18.70 -8.04
CA GLY A 536 6.20 -17.75 -8.35
C GLY A 536 6.26 -17.33 -9.82
N HIS A 537 5.10 -17.17 -10.45
CA HIS A 537 4.98 -16.52 -11.75
C HIS A 537 4.02 -15.34 -11.68
N SER A 538 4.43 -14.16 -12.15
CA SER A 538 3.60 -12.95 -12.17
C SER A 538 3.05 -12.63 -10.77
N LEU A 539 1.73 -12.61 -10.56
CA LEU A 539 1.12 -12.45 -9.23
C LEU A 539 1.63 -13.46 -8.20
N GLY A 540 1.94 -14.70 -8.60
CA GLY A 540 2.56 -15.69 -7.72
C GLY A 540 3.95 -15.27 -7.22
N SER A 541 4.69 -14.48 -8.00
CA SER A 541 5.95 -13.86 -7.54
C SER A 541 5.69 -12.74 -6.55
N ILE A 542 4.66 -11.92 -6.77
CA ILE A 542 4.28 -10.81 -5.87
C ILE A 542 3.86 -11.36 -4.50
N VAL A 543 2.94 -12.33 -4.51
CA VAL A 543 2.52 -13.08 -3.30
C VAL A 543 3.72 -13.78 -2.67
N GLY A 544 4.58 -14.38 -3.49
CA GLY A 544 5.76 -15.11 -3.05
C GLY A 544 6.73 -14.30 -2.21
N VAL A 545 6.90 -12.99 -2.46
CA VAL A 545 7.82 -12.15 -1.68
C VAL A 545 7.39 -12.09 -0.20
N GLY A 546 6.11 -11.79 0.08
CA GLY A 546 5.61 -11.71 1.46
C GLY A 546 5.53 -13.07 2.14
N PHE A 547 5.16 -14.12 1.39
CA PHE A 547 5.21 -15.49 1.89
C PHE A 547 6.63 -15.90 2.32
N LEU A 548 7.65 -15.66 1.49
CA LEU A 548 9.04 -16.05 1.74
C LEU A 548 9.70 -15.23 2.86
N ALA A 549 9.20 -14.02 3.17
CA ALA A 549 9.74 -13.19 4.23
C ALA A 549 9.62 -13.85 5.62
N GLU A 550 8.58 -14.65 5.84
CA GLU A 550 8.27 -15.30 7.12
C GLU A 550 8.24 -16.85 7.02
N GLU A 551 8.74 -17.44 5.92
CA GLU A 551 8.77 -18.90 5.74
C GLU A 551 10.20 -19.47 5.74
N PRO A 552 10.71 -19.93 6.89
CA PRO A 552 12.09 -20.42 6.99
C PRO A 552 12.33 -21.77 6.32
N ALA A 553 11.30 -22.58 6.06
CA ALA A 553 11.46 -23.90 5.45
C ALA A 553 11.88 -23.83 3.96
N ILE A 554 11.62 -22.69 3.30
CA ILE A 554 11.99 -22.47 1.90
C ILE A 554 13.15 -21.48 1.79
N SER A 555 14.33 -22.00 1.49
CA SER A 555 15.57 -21.21 1.34
C SER A 555 15.94 -20.89 -0.11
N ARG A 556 15.19 -21.39 -1.09
CA ARG A 556 15.43 -21.17 -2.52
C ARG A 556 14.12 -20.85 -3.21
N ALA A 557 14.12 -19.79 -4.02
CA ALA A 557 12.95 -19.39 -4.78
C ALA A 557 13.32 -18.90 -6.19
N LEU A 558 12.41 -19.10 -7.13
CA LEU A 558 12.39 -18.43 -8.43
C LEU A 558 11.18 -17.51 -8.48
N LEU A 559 11.42 -16.20 -8.59
CA LEU A 559 10.38 -15.19 -8.75
C LEU A 559 10.41 -14.70 -10.20
N SER A 560 9.57 -15.29 -11.05
CA SER A 560 9.49 -14.94 -12.47
C SER A 560 8.48 -13.82 -12.69
N SER A 561 8.91 -12.73 -13.32
CA SER A 561 8.04 -11.65 -13.80
C SER A 561 7.14 -11.02 -12.72
N GLY A 562 7.63 -10.95 -11.48
CA GLY A 562 6.97 -10.19 -10.41
C GLY A 562 7.17 -8.68 -10.56
N GLY A 563 6.53 -7.90 -9.68
CA GLY A 563 6.69 -6.45 -9.61
C GLY A 563 6.35 -5.92 -8.21
N SER A 564 6.67 -4.66 -7.96
CA SER A 564 6.31 -3.91 -6.76
C SER A 564 5.45 -2.70 -7.13
N ALA A 565 5.03 -1.91 -6.14
CA ALA A 565 4.13 -0.78 -6.34
C ALA A 565 2.88 -1.19 -7.14
N LEU A 566 2.12 -2.16 -6.60
CA LEU A 566 1.05 -2.88 -7.30
C LEU A 566 0.03 -1.96 -7.99
N ALA A 567 -0.37 -0.85 -7.35
CA ALA A 567 -1.32 0.08 -7.94
C ALA A 567 -0.73 0.73 -9.20
N ASN A 568 0.51 1.23 -9.12
CA ASN A 568 1.20 1.84 -10.25
C ASN A 568 1.56 0.82 -11.34
N LEU A 569 1.93 -0.41 -10.96
CA LEU A 569 2.21 -1.50 -11.88
C LEU A 569 0.97 -1.82 -12.73
N LEU A 570 -0.20 -1.91 -12.09
CA LEU A 570 -1.46 -2.20 -12.75
C LEU A 570 -1.93 -1.03 -13.61
N GLN A 571 -1.83 0.20 -13.10
CA GLN A 571 -2.16 1.43 -13.83
C GLN A 571 -1.40 1.54 -15.15
N ASN A 572 -0.09 1.29 -15.12
CA ASN A 572 0.79 1.45 -16.28
C ASN A 572 0.87 0.20 -17.17
N SER A 573 0.05 -0.84 -16.88
CA SER A 573 0.03 -2.06 -17.67
C SER A 573 -0.71 -1.84 -18.99
N PRO A 574 -0.12 -2.19 -20.16
CA PRO A 574 -0.83 -2.17 -21.43
C PRO A 574 -2.04 -3.13 -21.48
N THR A 575 -2.05 -4.16 -20.62
CA THR A 575 -3.11 -5.17 -20.55
C THR A 575 -4.17 -4.80 -19.51
N PHE A 576 -3.77 -4.39 -18.30
CA PHE A 576 -4.71 -4.14 -17.20
C PHE A 576 -5.14 -2.67 -17.07
N GLY A 577 -4.28 -1.72 -17.45
CA GLY A 577 -4.55 -0.28 -17.36
C GLY A 577 -5.88 0.12 -18.03
N PRO A 578 -6.12 -0.23 -19.31
CA PRO A 578 -7.37 0.11 -19.99
C PRO A 578 -8.63 -0.46 -19.31
N VAL A 579 -8.54 -1.66 -18.74
CA VAL A 579 -9.66 -2.31 -18.04
C VAL A 579 -9.94 -1.61 -16.71
N ILE A 580 -8.89 -1.26 -15.97
CA ILE A 580 -8.98 -0.53 -14.70
C ILE A 580 -9.54 0.88 -14.95
N ASP A 581 -9.03 1.58 -15.95
CA ASP A 581 -9.48 2.93 -16.31
C ASP A 581 -10.97 2.93 -16.66
N GLN A 582 -11.41 1.96 -17.47
CA GLN A 582 -12.82 1.79 -17.82
C GLN A 582 -13.66 1.44 -16.58
N GLY A 583 -13.21 0.50 -15.75
CA GLY A 583 -13.91 0.11 -14.52
C GLY A 583 -14.05 1.25 -13.52
N LEU A 584 -13.02 2.09 -13.37
CA LEU A 584 -13.06 3.31 -12.55
C LEU A 584 -14.01 4.34 -13.15
N ALA A 585 -13.96 4.57 -14.47
CA ALA A 585 -14.88 5.47 -15.14
C ALA A 585 -16.34 5.04 -14.91
N ASP A 586 -16.65 3.76 -15.10
CA ASP A 586 -18.00 3.22 -14.93
C ASP A 586 -18.47 3.29 -13.47
N ALA A 587 -17.62 2.90 -12.52
CA ALA A 587 -17.94 2.92 -11.10
C ALA A 587 -18.14 4.33 -10.53
N THR A 588 -17.55 5.35 -11.17
CA THR A 588 -17.52 6.72 -10.66
C THR A 588 -18.28 7.73 -11.52
N GLY A 589 -19.05 7.25 -12.51
CA GLY A 589 -19.78 8.10 -13.44
C GLY A 589 -18.88 9.02 -14.27
N GLY A 590 -17.64 8.59 -14.54
CA GLY A 590 -16.64 9.34 -15.31
C GLY A 590 -15.83 10.35 -14.50
N THR A 591 -15.85 10.30 -13.17
CA THR A 591 -15.14 11.25 -12.31
C THR A 591 -13.67 10.86 -12.09
N VAL A 592 -13.41 9.57 -11.90
CA VAL A 592 -12.06 9.00 -11.73
C VAL A 592 -11.61 8.45 -13.08
N VAL A 593 -10.97 9.31 -13.88
CA VAL A 593 -10.50 8.99 -15.24
C VAL A 593 -9.09 9.56 -15.47
N PRO A 594 -8.28 8.95 -16.36
CA PRO A 594 -6.90 9.40 -16.60
C PRO A 594 -6.78 10.92 -16.83
N GLY A 595 -5.83 11.55 -16.14
CA GLY A 595 -5.56 12.98 -16.23
C GLY A 595 -6.36 13.86 -15.26
N THR A 596 -7.28 13.30 -14.45
CA THR A 596 -7.93 14.05 -13.36
C THR A 596 -7.18 13.91 -12.04
N THR A 597 -7.32 14.89 -11.14
CA THR A 597 -6.78 14.79 -9.78
C THR A 597 -7.33 13.59 -9.03
N ALA A 598 -8.63 13.31 -9.19
CA ALA A 598 -9.29 12.18 -8.53
C ALA A 598 -8.65 10.84 -8.93
N TYR A 599 -8.20 10.72 -10.19
CA TYR A 599 -7.47 9.55 -10.68
C TYR A 599 -6.09 9.41 -10.05
N SER A 600 -5.28 10.47 -10.04
CA SER A 600 -3.97 10.44 -9.36
C SER A 600 -4.10 10.14 -7.87
N LEU A 601 -5.11 10.71 -7.21
CA LEU A 601 -5.41 10.43 -5.80
C LEU A 601 -5.83 8.99 -5.58
N PHE A 602 -6.71 8.46 -6.43
CA PHE A 602 -7.13 7.06 -6.33
C PHE A 602 -5.92 6.13 -6.30
N PHE A 603 -4.97 6.29 -7.24
CA PHE A 603 -3.79 5.42 -7.28
C PHE A 603 -2.80 5.66 -6.13
N LEU A 604 -2.67 6.89 -5.63
CA LEU A 604 -1.89 7.16 -4.43
C LEU A 604 -2.47 6.46 -3.19
N LEU A 605 -3.79 6.55 -2.99
CA LEU A 605 -4.50 5.90 -1.90
C LEU A 605 -4.49 4.38 -2.08
N ALA A 606 -4.71 3.89 -3.30
CA ALA A 606 -4.64 2.48 -3.64
C ALA A 606 -3.26 1.90 -3.32
N GLN A 607 -2.19 2.56 -3.73
CA GLN A 607 -0.83 2.13 -3.41
C GLN A 607 -0.59 2.09 -1.91
N THR A 608 -1.10 3.08 -1.18
CA THR A 608 -1.01 3.14 0.28
C THR A 608 -1.73 1.97 0.94
N VAL A 609 -2.91 1.59 0.47
CA VAL A 609 -3.66 0.46 1.05
C VAL A 609 -3.04 -0.90 0.72
N VAL A 610 -2.50 -1.09 -0.50
CA VAL A 610 -2.04 -2.43 -0.94
C VAL A 610 -0.62 -2.78 -0.51
N ASP A 611 0.17 -1.81 -0.05
CA ASP A 611 1.43 -2.06 0.67
C ASP A 611 1.18 -2.86 1.96
#